data_AF-A0A352Y231-F1
#
_entry.id   AF-A0A352Y231-F1
#
_cell.length_a   1.000
_cell.length_b   1.000
_cell.length_c   1.000
_cell.angle_alpha   90.00
_cell.angle_beta   90.00
_cell.angle_gamma   90.00
#
_symmetry.space_group_name_H-M   'P 1'
#
loop_
_entity.id
_entity.type
_entity.pdbx_description
1 polymer ?
#
loop_
_entity_poly.entity_id
_entity_poly.type
_entity_poly.pdbx_seq_one_letter_code
_entity_poly.pdbx_strand_id
1 'polypeptide(L)'
;MPTQDEMTIDERRKYVKLMAPRYRKAKRSERSELLSEMEQVSKLHRKHVIRLLNGESLERKKRSTPRSRTHGLEVERVVIRVWESVDYICAERLKPS
;
A
#
# COMPACT_ATOMS: atom_id res chain seq x y z
N MET A 1 -26.66 4.75 -3.50
CA MET A 1 -26.56 3.31 -3.81
C MET A 1 -25.14 2.86 -3.47
N PRO A 2 -24.89 1.92 -2.55
CA PRO A 2 -23.55 1.39 -2.39
C PRO A 2 -23.23 0.61 -3.66
N THR A 3 -22.27 1.12 -4.42
CA THR A 3 -21.77 0.48 -5.64
C THR A 3 -21.15 -0.85 -5.22
N GLN A 4 -21.78 -1.96 -5.62
CA GLN A 4 -21.25 -3.33 -5.73
C GLN A 4 -20.02 -3.65 -4.85
N ASP A 5 -20.18 -4.50 -3.82
CA ASP A 5 -19.14 -4.98 -2.89
C ASP A 5 -17.75 -5.17 -3.54
N GLU A 6 -16.93 -4.11 -3.52
CA GLU A 6 -15.54 -4.22 -3.91
C GLU A 6 -14.77 -4.94 -2.80
N MET A 7 -14.02 -5.98 -3.17
CA MET A 7 -13.17 -6.68 -2.22
C MET A 7 -12.25 -5.68 -1.50
N THR A 8 -12.21 -5.77 -0.18
CA THR A 8 -11.20 -5.10 0.65
C THR A 8 -9.80 -5.61 0.31
N ILE A 9 -8.76 -4.87 0.73
CA ILE A 9 -7.36 -5.25 0.49
C ILE A 9 -7.04 -6.65 1.06
N ASP A 10 -7.61 -6.95 2.24
CA ASP A 10 -7.37 -8.21 2.93
C ASP A 10 -8.08 -9.38 2.22
N GLU A 11 -9.28 -9.16 1.70
CA GLU A 11 -9.99 -10.15 0.89
C GLU A 11 -9.27 -10.43 -0.43
N ARG A 12 -8.79 -9.40 -1.13
CA ARG A 12 -8.00 -9.57 -2.37
C ARG A 12 -6.78 -10.45 -2.11
N ARG A 13 -6.07 -10.21 -1.00
CA ARG A 13 -4.92 -11.02 -0.57
C ARG A 13 -5.31 -12.44 -0.17
N LYS A 14 -6.43 -12.61 0.54
CA LYS A 14 -6.97 -13.92 0.92
C LYS A 14 -7.26 -14.77 -0.32
N TYR A 15 -7.89 -14.19 -1.34
CA TYR A 15 -8.15 -14.86 -2.61
C TYR A 15 -6.85 -15.26 -3.33
N VAL A 16 -5.87 -14.34 -3.45
CA VAL A 16 -4.56 -14.66 -4.05
C VAL A 16 -3.86 -15.79 -3.31
N LYS A 17 -3.94 -15.82 -1.97
CA LYS A 17 -3.40 -16.88 -1.12
C LYS A 17 -4.06 -18.24 -1.36
N LEU A 18 -5.38 -18.26 -1.55
CA LEU A 18 -6.12 -19.47 -1.87
C LEU A 18 -5.74 -20.03 -3.25
N MET A 19 -5.48 -19.17 -4.22
CA MET A 19 -5.13 -19.58 -5.60
C MET A 19 -3.64 -19.90 -5.79
N ALA A 20 -2.77 -19.44 -4.89
CA ALA A 20 -1.32 -19.65 -4.99
C ALA A 20 -0.89 -21.13 -5.16
N PRO A 21 -1.48 -22.13 -4.47
CA PRO A 21 -1.15 -23.54 -4.68
C PRO A 21 -1.51 -24.02 -6.10
N ARG A 22 -2.65 -23.56 -6.65
CA ARG A 22 -3.06 -23.91 -8.03
C ARG A 22 -2.10 -23.31 -9.04
N TYR A 23 -1.74 -22.03 -8.88
CA TYR A 23 -0.74 -21.37 -9.71
C TYR A 23 0.63 -22.07 -9.69
N ARG A 24 1.09 -22.51 -8.51
CA ARG A 24 2.38 -23.22 -8.38
C ARG A 24 2.39 -24.56 -9.11
N LYS A 25 1.28 -25.31 -9.06
CA LYS A 25 1.11 -26.62 -9.72
C LYS A 25 0.80 -26.51 -11.22
N ALA A 26 0.27 -25.39 -11.68
CA ALA A 26 -0.16 -25.18 -13.05
C ALA A 26 1.00 -25.15 -14.05
N LYS A 27 0.72 -25.61 -15.28
CA LYS A 27 1.63 -25.50 -16.44
C LYS A 27 1.65 -24.06 -16.99
N ARG A 28 2.56 -23.77 -17.92
CA ARG A 28 2.77 -22.40 -18.45
C ARG A 28 1.50 -21.77 -19.05
N SER A 29 0.71 -22.54 -19.80
CA SER A 29 -0.56 -22.09 -20.38
C SER A 29 -1.59 -21.78 -19.28
N GLU A 30 -1.84 -22.75 -18.41
CA GLU A 30 -2.78 -22.66 -17.28
C GLU A 30 -2.43 -21.50 -16.32
N ARG A 31 -1.13 -21.25 -16.08
CA ARG A 31 -0.69 -20.10 -15.27
C ARG A 31 -1.14 -18.78 -15.86
N SER A 32 -1.16 -18.67 -17.19
CA SER A 32 -1.52 -17.43 -17.86
C SER A 32 -3.01 -17.14 -17.70
N GLU A 33 -3.85 -18.17 -17.78
CA GLU A 33 -5.29 -18.13 -17.54
C GLU A 33 -5.61 -17.80 -16.08
N LEU A 34 -4.98 -18.51 -15.13
CA LEU A 34 -5.13 -18.24 -13.70
C LEU A 34 -4.78 -16.79 -13.34
N LEU A 35 -3.71 -16.25 -13.91
CA LEU A 35 -3.34 -14.85 -13.67
C LEU A 35 -4.38 -13.86 -14.22
N SER A 36 -5.02 -14.17 -15.35
CA SER A 36 -6.08 -13.34 -15.92
C SER A 36 -7.36 -13.39 -15.07
N GLU A 37 -7.73 -14.58 -14.58
CA GLU A 37 -8.83 -14.74 -13.62
C GLU A 37 -8.55 -13.93 -12.35
N MET A 38 -7.35 -14.05 -11.79
CA MET A 38 -6.98 -13.36 -10.57
C MET A 38 -7.01 -11.84 -10.71
N GLU A 39 -6.61 -11.31 -11.86
CA GLU A 39 -6.71 -9.88 -12.18
C GLU A 39 -8.18 -9.42 -12.28
N GLN A 40 -9.04 -10.21 -12.92
CA GLN A 40 -10.46 -9.87 -13.06
C GLN A 40 -11.21 -9.87 -11.72
N VAL A 41 -10.94 -10.85 -10.86
CA VAL A 41 -11.59 -11.01 -9.55
C VAL A 41 -11.04 -10.00 -8.54
N SER A 42 -9.72 -9.93 -8.36
CA SER A 42 -9.12 -9.07 -7.33
C SER A 42 -8.94 -7.61 -7.73
N LYS A 43 -9.14 -7.29 -9.02
CA LYS A 43 -8.83 -5.98 -9.63
C LYS A 43 -7.39 -5.51 -9.40
N LEU A 44 -6.48 -6.45 -9.11
CA LEU A 44 -5.06 -6.19 -8.97
C LEU A 44 -4.40 -6.36 -10.33
N HIS A 45 -3.55 -5.41 -10.70
CA HIS A 45 -2.76 -5.51 -11.92
C HIS A 45 -1.92 -6.80 -11.94
N ARG A 46 -1.86 -7.47 -13.09
CA ARG A 46 -1.15 -8.74 -13.28
C ARG A 46 0.26 -8.77 -12.68
N LYS A 47 1.07 -7.71 -12.91
CA LYS A 47 2.44 -7.60 -12.37
C LYS A 47 2.46 -7.63 -10.84
N HIS A 48 1.45 -7.06 -10.19
CA HIS A 48 1.32 -7.09 -8.74
C HIS A 48 0.97 -8.49 -8.23
N VAL A 49 0.03 -9.18 -8.89
CA VAL A 49 -0.34 -10.57 -8.56
C VAL A 49 0.88 -11.49 -8.67
N ILE A 50 1.65 -11.39 -9.77
CA ILE A 50 2.89 -12.16 -9.95
C ILE A 50 3.88 -11.87 -8.82
N ARG A 51 4.09 -10.60 -8.45
CA ARG A 51 4.99 -10.22 -7.37
C ARG A 51 4.55 -10.79 -6.02
N LEU A 52 3.25 -10.84 -5.75
CA LEU A 52 2.70 -11.48 -4.55
C LEU A 52 2.98 -12.98 -4.57
N LEU A 53 2.64 -13.67 -5.66
CA LEU A 53 2.79 -15.13 -5.80
C LEU A 53 4.24 -15.61 -5.71
N ASN A 54 5.18 -14.80 -6.21
CA ASN A 54 6.62 -15.06 -6.17
C ASN A 54 7.30 -14.53 -4.88
N GLY A 55 6.56 -13.82 -4.03
CA GLY A 55 7.06 -13.33 -2.76
C GLY A 55 7.29 -14.48 -1.77
N GLU A 56 8.24 -14.28 -0.86
CA GLU A 56 8.52 -15.20 0.25
C GLU A 56 7.28 -15.48 1.11
N SER A 57 6.46 -14.45 1.32
CA SER A 57 5.18 -14.57 2.02
C SER A 57 4.14 -13.65 1.38
N LEU A 58 2.90 -14.15 1.34
CA LEU A 58 1.72 -13.38 0.94
C LEU A 58 1.18 -12.50 2.07
N GLU A 59 1.74 -12.65 3.28
CA GLU A 59 1.39 -11.82 4.43
C GLU A 59 1.85 -10.38 4.25
N ARG A 60 1.13 -9.45 4.89
CA ARG A 60 1.53 -8.05 4.87
C ARG A 60 2.67 -7.85 5.85
N LYS A 61 3.86 -7.51 5.35
CA LYS A 61 4.97 -7.07 6.21
C LYS A 61 4.55 -5.75 6.88
N LYS A 62 4.42 -5.77 8.21
CA LYS A 62 4.22 -4.54 8.99
C LYS A 62 5.47 -3.67 8.82
N ARG A 63 5.27 -2.35 8.73
CA ARG A 63 6.37 -1.40 8.75
C ARG A 63 7.05 -1.49 10.12
N SER A 64 8.32 -1.89 10.14
CA SER A 64 9.09 -2.05 11.38
C SER A 64 9.77 -0.75 11.81
N THR A 65 10.06 0.15 10.88
CA THR A 65 10.84 1.35 11.17
C THR A 65 10.09 2.61 10.73
N PRO A 66 9.85 3.57 11.65
CA PRO A 66 9.38 4.89 11.27
C PRO A 66 10.44 5.59 10.41
N ARG A 67 10.03 6.59 9.63
CA ARG A 67 11.01 7.39 8.89
C ARG A 67 11.93 8.06 9.90
N SER A 68 13.24 8.08 9.62
CA SER A 68 14.18 8.85 10.43
C SER A 68 13.79 10.34 10.40
N ARG A 69 14.02 11.02 11.52
CA ARG A 69 13.80 12.46 11.60
C ARG A 69 14.88 13.17 10.78
N THR A 70 14.48 13.98 9.80
CA THR A 70 15.40 14.86 9.07
C THR A 70 15.83 16.05 9.92
N HIS A 71 14.91 16.56 10.75
CA HIS A 71 15.13 17.71 11.62
C HIS A 71 15.08 17.29 13.10
N GLY A 72 16.10 17.73 13.85
CA GLY A 72 16.22 17.50 15.29
C GLY A 72 15.27 18.36 16.13
N LEU A 73 15.36 18.22 17.45
CA LEU A 73 14.51 18.96 18.40
C LEU A 73 14.70 20.47 18.33
N GLU A 74 15.90 20.95 17.97
CA GLU A 74 16.20 22.37 17.88
C GLU A 74 15.35 23.04 16.79
N VAL A 75 15.28 22.43 15.60
CA VAL A 75 14.47 22.91 14.49
C VAL A 75 12.98 22.84 14.84
N GLU A 76 12.54 21.75 15.49
CA GLU A 76 11.14 21.61 15.94
C GLU A 76 10.74 22.74 16.89
N ARG A 77 11.60 23.09 17.86
CA ARG A 77 11.35 24.20 18.80
C ARG A 77 11.23 25.54 18.09
N VAL A 78 12.08 25.80 17.10
CA VAL A 78 12.01 27.03 16.29
C VAL A 78 10.71 27.07 15.50
N VAL A 79 10.33 25.97 14.84
CA VAL A 79 9.08 25.88 14.08
C VAL A 79 7.86 26.12 14.98
N ILE A 80 7.82 25.53 16.17
CA ILE A 80 6.73 25.74 17.13
C ILE A 80 6.65 27.21 17.56
N ARG A 81 7.78 27.82 17.91
CA ARG A 81 7.81 29.24 18.31
C ARG A 81 7.35 30.18 17.19
N VAL A 82 7.79 29.92 15.95
CA VAL A 82 7.33 30.70 14.80
C VAL A 82 5.82 30.52 14.61
N TRP A 83 5.32 29.28 14.68
CA TRP A 83 3.90 28.97 14.54
C TRP A 83 3.03 29.66 15.61
N GLU A 84 3.48 29.69 16.87
CA GLU A 84 2.83 30.45 17.95
C GLU A 84 2.84 31.96 17.69
N SER A 85 3.95 32.50 17.17
CA SER A 85 4.08 33.94 16.92
C SER A 85 3.17 34.45 15.78
N VAL A 86 2.74 33.56 14.90
CA VAL A 86 1.85 33.85 13.76
C VAL A 86 0.41 33.38 14.01
N ASP A 87 0.04 33.19 15.28
CA ASP A 87 -1.29 32.74 15.71
C ASP A 87 -1.74 31.44 15.03
N TYR A 88 -0.84 30.45 15.05
CA TYR A 88 -1.11 29.09 14.61
C TYR A 88 -1.53 28.96 13.13
N ILE A 89 -0.95 29.79 12.26
CA ILE A 89 -1.26 29.81 10.82
C ILE A 89 -1.02 28.44 10.14
N CYS A 90 -1.89 28.06 9.19
CA CYS A 90 -1.71 26.84 8.41
C CYS A 90 -0.62 27.00 7.33
N ALA A 91 -0.02 25.89 6.92
CA ALA A 91 1.05 25.87 5.92
C ALA A 91 0.66 26.54 4.59
N GLU A 92 -0.61 26.44 4.18
CA GLU A 92 -1.13 27.05 2.94
C GLU A 92 -1.15 28.58 2.97
N ARG A 93 -1.17 29.19 4.16
CA ARG A 93 -1.18 30.63 4.36
C ARG A 93 0.21 31.21 4.65
N LEU A 94 1.21 30.35 4.87
CA LEU A 94 2.59 30.77 5.10
C LEU A 94 3.24 31.08 3.74
N LYS A 95 3.34 32.36 3.38
CA LYS A 95 4.06 32.78 2.17
C LYS A 95 5.53 33.04 2.50
N PRO A 96 6.49 32.51 1.73
CA PRO A 96 7.88 32.94 1.83
C PRO A 96 7.95 34.42 1.45
N SER A 97 8.61 35.22 2.28
CA SER A 97 8.97 36.61 2.01
C SER A 97 10.08 36.71 0.97
#